data_AF-A0A352Y4E8-F1
#
_entry.id   AF-A0A352Y4E8-F1
#
_cell.length_a   1.000
_cell.length_b   1.000
_cell.length_c   1.000
_cell.angle_alpha   90.00
_cell.angle_beta   90.00
_cell.angle_gamma   90.00
#
_symmetry.space_group_name_H-M   'P 1'
#
loop_
_entity.id
_entity.type
_entity.pdbx_description
1 polymer ?
#
loop_
_entity_poly.entity_id
_entity_poly.type
_entity_poly.pdbx_seq_one_letter_code
_entity_poly.pdbx_strand_id
1 'polypeptide(L)'
;MNVTAVDIGGANTTLMMAGERGEFIPLVNCGVGVGPSVGAILQRVGIQRVARWLPFDIAEDELRQYVLNHMLHPHVISTSQRDLQISQAFAREALILTVEAAKGDSLEWLDADLILATGGVLAHAPKYGQAALMLLDALQPRGVTSLVLDCTMLVAQLGAVATVAPIAAVQVNENDAVTHRLGTCVIPFGTLPENEVAVRVGIEYTSGRQVTVDVMSGSIEVIPLRSNEQALLSLFPAPTVDVGLGPGERARAAEEIDGGLVGLIIDARGRPLVLSGEGKERQKRLSQWMQAIGA
;
A
#
# COMPACT_ATOMS: atom_id res chain seq x y z
N MET A 1 -3.27 -1.64 -18.87
CA MET A 1 -3.07 -1.44 -17.45
C MET A 1 -3.69 -2.59 -16.67
N ASN A 2 -2.95 -3.20 -15.75
CA ASN A 2 -3.45 -4.06 -14.69
C ASN A 2 -3.82 -3.21 -13.47
N VAL A 3 -5.03 -3.39 -12.95
CA VAL A 3 -5.57 -2.62 -11.83
C VAL A 3 -5.92 -3.54 -10.67
N THR A 4 -5.45 -3.21 -9.48
CA THR A 4 -5.87 -3.85 -8.24
C THR A 4 -6.64 -2.85 -7.39
N ALA A 5 -7.92 -3.11 -7.15
CA ALA A 5 -8.73 -2.32 -6.24
C ALA A 5 -8.87 -3.03 -4.89
N VAL A 6 -8.74 -2.29 -3.80
CA VAL A 6 -8.90 -2.80 -2.42
C VAL A 6 -9.87 -1.95 -1.64
N ASP A 7 -10.73 -2.60 -0.85
CA ASP A 7 -11.61 -1.94 0.12
C ASP A 7 -11.42 -2.61 1.48
N ILE A 8 -10.94 -1.85 2.46
CA ILE A 8 -10.89 -2.29 3.86
C ILE A 8 -12.10 -1.74 4.61
N GLY A 9 -13.19 -2.51 4.58
CA GLY A 9 -14.46 -2.17 5.20
C GLY A 9 -14.54 -2.58 6.68
N GLY A 10 -15.66 -2.20 7.31
CA GLY A 10 -15.92 -2.54 8.71
C GLY A 10 -16.18 -4.02 8.95
N ALA A 11 -16.92 -4.68 8.05
CA ALA A 11 -17.28 -6.10 8.19
C ALA A 11 -16.45 -7.02 7.28
N ASN A 12 -16.05 -6.54 6.10
CA ASN A 12 -15.42 -7.31 5.05
C ASN A 12 -14.26 -6.53 4.44
N THR A 13 -13.34 -7.26 3.82
CA THR A 13 -12.23 -6.70 3.04
C THR A 13 -12.33 -7.27 1.65
N THR A 14 -12.30 -6.40 0.66
CA THR A 14 -12.48 -6.76 -0.76
C THR A 14 -11.18 -6.50 -1.52
N LEU A 15 -10.85 -7.42 -2.41
CA LEU A 15 -9.77 -7.32 -3.39
C LEU A 15 -10.38 -7.60 -4.76
N MET A 16 -10.24 -6.67 -5.68
CA MET A 16 -10.64 -6.86 -7.08
C MET A 16 -9.41 -6.66 -7.95
N MET A 17 -9.15 -7.59 -8.86
CA MET A 17 -8.08 -7.47 -9.85
C MET A 17 -8.69 -7.46 -11.24
N ALA A 18 -8.22 -6.54 -12.08
CA ALA A 18 -8.61 -6.43 -13.48
C ALA A 18 -7.35 -6.34 -14.35
N GLY A 19 -7.21 -7.25 -15.31
CA GLY A 19 -6.06 -7.32 -16.21
C GLY A 19 -6.36 -6.80 -17.61
N GLU A 20 -5.32 -6.42 -18.35
CA GLU A 20 -5.43 -5.96 -19.75
C GLU A 20 -6.10 -6.97 -20.68
N ARG A 21 -5.97 -8.26 -20.38
CA ARG A 21 -6.47 -9.36 -21.19
C ARG A 21 -7.95 -9.68 -20.94
N GLY A 22 -8.65 -8.81 -20.20
CA GLY A 22 -10.05 -9.00 -19.82
C GLY A 22 -10.25 -9.91 -18.61
N GLU A 23 -9.18 -10.21 -17.89
CA GLU A 23 -9.22 -10.98 -16.65
C GLU A 23 -9.86 -10.15 -15.53
N PHE A 24 -10.76 -10.76 -14.76
CA PHE A 24 -11.39 -10.10 -13.62
C PHE A 24 -11.58 -11.08 -12.47
N ILE A 25 -11.02 -10.77 -11.31
CA ILE A 25 -11.09 -11.59 -10.10
C ILE A 25 -11.66 -10.74 -8.98
N PRO A 26 -12.95 -10.90 -8.65
CA PRO A 26 -13.54 -10.30 -7.47
C PRO A 26 -13.43 -11.26 -6.28
N LEU A 27 -12.72 -10.85 -5.23
CA LEU A 27 -12.66 -11.57 -3.97
C LEU A 27 -13.18 -10.70 -2.83
N VAL A 28 -14.19 -11.21 -2.12
CA VAL A 28 -14.69 -10.60 -0.89
C VAL A 28 -14.41 -11.54 0.27
N ASN A 29 -13.56 -11.13 1.20
CA ASN A 29 -13.27 -11.89 2.41
C ASN A 29 -14.28 -11.54 3.49
N CYS A 30 -15.40 -12.26 3.49
CA CYS A 30 -16.49 -12.04 4.42
C CYS A 30 -16.06 -12.25 5.88
N GLY A 31 -16.46 -11.32 6.75
CA GLY A 31 -16.15 -11.36 8.18
C GLY A 31 -14.70 -10.99 8.51
N VAL A 32 -13.91 -10.52 7.54
CA VAL A 32 -12.57 -9.94 7.75
C VAL A 32 -12.69 -8.46 7.51
N GLY A 33 -12.93 -7.68 8.57
CA GLY A 33 -13.04 -6.23 8.49
C GLY A 33 -12.57 -5.59 9.78
N VAL A 34 -12.29 -4.29 9.73
CA VAL A 34 -11.63 -3.56 10.82
C VAL A 34 -12.60 -2.88 11.79
N GLY A 35 -13.91 -3.01 11.58
CA GLY A 35 -14.95 -2.48 12.46
C GLY A 35 -15.54 -3.58 13.35
N PRO A 36 -16.84 -3.93 13.23
CA PRO A 36 -17.48 -4.94 14.09
C PRO A 36 -16.85 -6.34 13.96
N SER A 37 -16.16 -6.63 12.86
CA SER A 37 -15.55 -7.93 12.58
C SER A 37 -14.07 -8.01 12.97
N VAL A 38 -13.50 -6.98 13.63
CA VAL A 38 -12.07 -6.94 13.96
C VAL A 38 -11.61 -8.13 14.83
N GLY A 39 -12.50 -8.65 15.70
CA GLY A 39 -12.23 -9.85 16.50
C GLY A 39 -11.98 -11.11 15.66
N ALA A 40 -12.58 -11.22 14.48
CA ALA A 40 -12.37 -12.36 13.59
C ALA A 40 -10.95 -12.37 12.99
N ILE A 41 -10.36 -11.18 12.75
CA ILE A 41 -8.95 -11.07 12.35
C ILE A 41 -8.09 -11.65 13.46
N LEU A 42 -8.27 -11.17 14.69
CA LEU A 42 -7.47 -11.63 15.83
C LEU A 42 -7.59 -13.15 16.06
N GLN A 43 -8.78 -13.72 15.88
CA GLN A 43 -9.00 -15.16 15.97
C GLN A 43 -8.29 -15.96 14.88
N ARG A 44 -8.22 -15.45 13.65
CA ARG A 44 -7.58 -16.15 12.51
C ARG A 44 -6.06 -16.07 12.55
N VAL A 45 -5.48 -14.90 12.83
CA VAL A 45 -4.03 -14.68 12.73
C VAL A 45 -3.29 -14.74 14.07
N GLY A 46 -4.00 -14.56 15.18
CA GLY A 46 -3.43 -14.45 16.50
C GLY A 46 -2.75 -13.10 16.78
N ILE A 47 -2.46 -12.85 18.05
CA ILE A 47 -1.91 -11.57 18.54
C ILE A 47 -0.54 -11.26 17.95
N GLN A 48 0.32 -12.28 17.78
CA GLN A 48 1.69 -12.07 17.32
C GLN A 48 1.75 -11.50 15.89
N ARG A 49 0.83 -11.91 15.01
CA ARG A 49 0.73 -11.37 13.65
C ARG A 49 0.25 -9.92 13.61
N VAL A 50 -0.61 -9.51 14.54
CA VAL A 50 -1.03 -8.10 14.64
C VAL A 50 0.07 -7.26 15.29
N ALA A 51 0.61 -7.72 16.43
CA ALA A 51 1.62 -7.02 17.21
C ALA A 51 2.94 -6.80 16.46
N ARG A 52 3.26 -7.62 15.46
CA ARG A 52 4.49 -7.45 14.65
C ARG A 52 4.54 -6.13 13.89
N TRP A 53 3.40 -5.49 13.64
CA TRP A 53 3.32 -4.20 12.94
C TRP A 53 3.43 -3.00 13.87
N LEU A 54 3.50 -3.22 15.18
CA LEU A 54 3.52 -2.13 16.16
C LEU A 54 4.96 -1.70 16.45
N PRO A 55 5.25 -0.39 16.48
CA PRO A 55 6.56 0.17 16.82
C PRO A 55 6.82 0.19 18.33
N PHE A 56 6.03 -0.53 19.12
CA PHE A 56 6.07 -0.56 20.58
C PHE A 56 5.63 -1.94 21.09
N ASP A 57 5.89 -2.19 22.37
CA ASP A 57 5.38 -3.38 23.05
C ASP A 57 3.91 -3.19 23.42
N ILE A 58 3.13 -4.26 23.25
CA ILE A 58 1.71 -4.32 23.61
C ILE A 58 1.44 -5.60 24.39
N ALA A 59 0.70 -5.48 25.48
CA ALA A 59 0.23 -6.65 26.22
C ALA A 59 -0.91 -7.33 25.46
N GLU A 60 -1.01 -8.66 25.54
CA GLU A 60 -2.09 -9.42 24.93
C GLU A 60 -3.47 -8.95 25.42
N ASP A 61 -3.61 -8.69 26.72
CA ASP A 61 -4.87 -8.21 27.30
C ASP A 61 -5.23 -6.81 26.82
N GLU A 62 -4.24 -5.94 26.59
CA GLU A 62 -4.45 -4.60 26.03
C GLU A 62 -5.01 -4.70 24.60
N LEU A 63 -4.41 -5.55 23.74
CA LEU A 63 -4.88 -5.74 22.37
C LEU A 63 -6.29 -6.36 22.32
N ARG A 64 -6.57 -7.32 23.21
CA ARG A 64 -7.92 -7.90 23.36
C ARG A 64 -8.93 -6.86 23.81
N GLN A 65 -8.58 -6.03 24.78
CA GLN A 65 -9.45 -4.96 25.26
C GLN A 65 -9.73 -3.93 24.15
N TYR A 66 -8.72 -3.56 23.37
CA TYR A 66 -8.91 -2.72 22.18
C TYR A 66 -9.95 -3.33 21.24
N VAL A 67 -9.79 -4.62 20.89
CA VAL A 67 -10.71 -5.35 20.00
C VAL A 67 -12.14 -5.37 20.54
N LEU A 68 -12.32 -5.74 21.81
CA LEU A 68 -13.65 -5.81 22.42
C LEU A 68 -14.35 -4.45 22.45
N ASN A 69 -13.61 -3.39 22.79
CA ASN A 69 -14.15 -2.03 22.79
C ASN A 69 -14.50 -1.56 21.37
N HIS A 70 -13.64 -1.85 20.40
CA HIS A 70 -13.86 -1.45 19.01
C HIS A 70 -15.05 -2.19 18.37
N MET A 71 -15.27 -3.46 18.72
CA MET A 71 -16.45 -4.21 18.29
C MET A 71 -17.76 -3.61 18.81
N LEU A 72 -17.77 -3.09 20.04
CA LEU A 72 -18.94 -2.42 20.63
C LEU A 72 -19.16 -1.01 20.06
N HIS A 73 -18.08 -0.33 19.66
CA HIS A 73 -18.11 1.06 19.21
C HIS A 73 -17.32 1.26 17.90
N PRO A 74 -17.73 0.64 16.78
CA PRO A 74 -16.94 0.64 15.53
C PRO A 74 -16.91 2.00 14.82
N HIS A 75 -17.73 2.95 15.24
CA HIS A 75 -17.74 4.34 14.74
C HIS A 75 -16.76 5.25 15.49
N VAL A 76 -16.15 4.77 16.58
CA VAL A 76 -15.19 5.56 17.36
C VAL A 76 -13.88 5.63 16.60
N ILE A 77 -13.48 6.85 16.27
CA ILE A 77 -12.18 7.12 15.65
C ILE A 77 -11.06 7.07 16.67
N SER A 78 -9.86 6.70 16.23
CA SER A 78 -8.68 6.71 17.08
C SER A 78 -8.29 8.13 17.46
N THR A 79 -8.22 8.43 18.75
CA THR A 79 -7.85 9.76 19.28
C THR A 79 -6.39 9.83 19.72
N SER A 80 -5.73 8.67 19.87
CA SER A 80 -4.31 8.56 20.20
C SER A 80 -3.53 7.94 19.04
N GLN A 81 -2.25 8.28 18.93
CA GLN A 81 -1.36 7.65 17.94
C GLN A 81 -1.23 6.14 18.18
N ARG A 82 -1.28 5.70 19.45
CA ARG A 82 -1.21 4.29 19.82
C ARG A 82 -2.41 3.51 19.28
N ASP A 83 -3.62 4.02 19.49
CA ASP A 83 -4.86 3.39 18.98
C ASP A 83 -4.91 3.38 17.46
N LEU A 84 -4.43 4.47 16.84
CA LEU A 84 -4.34 4.57 15.38
C LEU A 84 -3.40 3.50 14.82
N GLN A 85 -2.22 3.31 15.43
CA GLN A 85 -1.26 2.29 15.01
C GLN A 85 -1.81 0.86 15.21
N ILE A 86 -2.60 0.62 16.26
CA ILE A 86 -3.30 -0.66 16.46
C ILE A 86 -4.35 -0.86 15.35
N SER A 87 -5.18 0.15 15.05
CA SER A 87 -6.18 0.09 13.97
C SER A 87 -5.52 -0.24 12.62
N GLN A 88 -4.42 0.45 12.31
CA GLN A 88 -3.67 0.25 11.07
C GLN A 88 -2.94 -1.11 11.02
N ALA A 89 -2.58 -1.70 12.16
CA ALA A 89 -2.07 -3.07 12.20
C ALA A 89 -3.16 -4.08 11.84
N PHE A 90 -4.39 -3.88 12.33
CA PHE A 90 -5.54 -4.70 11.91
C PHE A 90 -5.88 -4.53 10.43
N ALA A 91 -5.81 -3.31 9.90
CA ALA A 91 -6.03 -3.06 8.47
C ALA A 91 -5.03 -3.82 7.58
N ARG A 92 -3.74 -3.83 7.96
CA ARG A 92 -2.72 -4.63 7.27
C ARG A 92 -3.06 -6.11 7.30
N GLU A 93 -3.38 -6.67 8.47
CA GLU A 93 -3.71 -8.10 8.58
C GLU A 93 -5.01 -8.47 7.88
N ALA A 94 -6.02 -7.59 7.87
CA ALA A 94 -7.25 -7.78 7.11
C ALA A 94 -6.97 -7.93 5.61
N LEU A 95 -6.15 -7.03 5.06
CA LEU A 95 -5.77 -7.05 3.65
C LEU A 95 -4.83 -8.22 3.34
N ILE A 96 -3.87 -8.54 4.21
CA ILE A 96 -2.99 -9.72 4.06
C ILE A 96 -3.81 -11.01 4.02
N LEU A 97 -4.77 -11.20 4.93
CA LEU A 97 -5.65 -12.37 4.93
C LEU A 97 -6.45 -12.49 3.61
N THR A 98 -6.91 -11.37 3.06
CA THR A 98 -7.61 -11.35 1.77
C THR A 98 -6.68 -11.68 0.61
N VAL A 99 -5.45 -11.17 0.61
CA VAL A 99 -4.43 -11.54 -0.37
C VAL A 99 -4.04 -13.01 -0.25
N GLU A 100 -3.87 -13.54 0.96
CA GLU A 100 -3.59 -14.96 1.22
C GLU A 100 -4.73 -15.85 0.70
N ALA A 101 -5.99 -15.42 0.88
CA ALA A 101 -7.16 -16.12 0.32
C ALA A 101 -7.22 -16.05 -1.22
N ALA A 102 -6.76 -14.95 -1.83
CA ALA A 102 -6.65 -14.82 -3.28
C ALA A 102 -5.53 -15.68 -3.88
N LYS A 103 -4.42 -15.84 -3.15
CA LYS A 103 -3.21 -16.58 -3.57
C LYS A 103 -3.42 -18.09 -3.71
N GLY A 104 -4.60 -18.62 -3.36
CA GLY A 104 -4.93 -20.03 -3.53
C GLY A 104 -4.81 -20.54 -4.98
N ASP A 105 -4.92 -19.66 -5.99
CA ASP A 105 -5.02 -20.07 -7.40
C ASP A 105 -3.92 -19.60 -8.38
N SER A 106 -3.16 -18.52 -8.14
CA SER A 106 -1.91 -18.18 -8.90
C SER A 106 -1.19 -16.94 -8.33
N LEU A 107 0.12 -17.04 -8.11
CA LEU A 107 0.95 -16.01 -7.45
C LEU A 107 1.39 -14.84 -8.37
N GLU A 108 1.22 -14.97 -9.68
CA GLU A 108 1.79 -14.09 -10.71
C GLU A 108 0.99 -12.79 -10.99
N TRP A 109 -0.11 -12.55 -10.27
CA TRP A 109 -1.17 -11.62 -10.74
C TRP A 109 -1.31 -10.32 -9.93
N LEU A 110 -0.40 -10.07 -8.98
CA LEU A 110 -0.38 -8.82 -8.19
C LEU A 110 0.53 -7.74 -8.80
N ASP A 111 1.05 -7.96 -10.01
CA ASP A 111 1.77 -6.95 -10.78
C ASP A 111 0.75 -5.94 -11.32
N ALA A 112 0.37 -5.02 -10.42
CA ALA A 112 -0.60 -3.97 -10.66
C ALA A 112 0.12 -2.69 -11.07
N ASP A 113 -0.22 -2.15 -12.24
CA ASP A 113 0.23 -0.82 -12.67
C ASP A 113 -0.43 0.28 -11.82
N LEU A 114 -1.66 0.00 -11.34
CA LEU A 114 -2.46 0.90 -10.52
C LEU A 114 -3.10 0.13 -9.36
N ILE A 115 -2.89 0.64 -8.15
CA ILE A 115 -3.61 0.22 -6.95
C ILE A 115 -4.59 1.32 -6.55
N LEU A 116 -5.87 0.99 -6.58
CA LEU A 116 -6.97 1.85 -6.13
C LEU A 116 -7.43 1.40 -4.75
N ALA A 117 -7.29 2.26 -3.75
CA ALA A 117 -7.60 1.92 -2.37
C ALA A 117 -8.81 2.71 -1.87
N THR A 118 -9.75 2.04 -1.20
CA THR A 118 -10.90 2.66 -0.52
C THR A 118 -11.12 2.00 0.84
N GLY A 119 -12.14 2.45 1.56
CA GLY A 119 -12.49 1.93 2.89
C GLY A 119 -12.09 2.90 4.01
N GLY A 120 -12.87 2.91 5.08
CA GLY A 120 -12.84 3.99 6.08
C GLY A 120 -11.47 4.21 6.73
N VAL A 121 -10.75 3.14 7.03
CA VAL A 121 -9.41 3.19 7.67
C VAL A 121 -8.32 3.75 6.74
N LEU A 122 -8.48 3.58 5.42
CA LEU A 122 -7.57 4.13 4.41
C LEU A 122 -7.94 5.58 4.08
N ALA A 123 -9.21 5.83 3.79
CA ALA A 123 -9.74 7.13 3.39
C ALA A 123 -9.57 8.21 4.48
N HIS A 124 -9.63 7.83 5.75
CA HIS A 124 -9.52 8.74 6.90
C HIS A 124 -8.17 8.62 7.62
N ALA A 125 -7.14 8.06 6.98
CA ALA A 125 -5.80 8.06 7.54
C ALA A 125 -5.33 9.52 7.73
N PRO A 126 -4.92 9.95 8.95
CA PRO A 126 -4.51 11.33 9.20
C PRO A 126 -3.37 11.84 8.33
N LYS A 127 -2.53 10.93 7.82
CA LYS A 127 -1.48 11.24 6.85
C LYS A 127 -1.53 10.26 5.69
N TYR A 128 -1.37 10.77 4.47
CA TYR A 128 -1.34 9.95 3.25
C TYR A 128 -0.22 8.89 3.25
N GLY A 129 0.92 9.18 3.91
CA GLY A 129 1.99 8.20 4.10
C GLY A 129 1.56 6.95 4.87
N GLN A 130 0.59 7.07 5.79
CA GLN A 130 0.06 5.92 6.54
C GLN A 130 -0.77 5.00 5.63
N ALA A 131 -1.61 5.58 4.76
CA ALA A 131 -2.38 4.82 3.78
C ALA A 131 -1.45 4.11 2.78
N ALA A 132 -0.47 4.83 2.22
CA ALA A 132 0.52 4.26 1.32
C ALA A 132 1.30 3.11 1.99
N LEU A 133 1.75 3.29 3.22
CA LEU A 133 2.50 2.26 3.95
C LEU A 133 1.64 1.01 4.23
N MET A 134 0.37 1.16 4.63
CA MET A 134 -0.54 0.02 4.81
C MET A 134 -0.71 -0.78 3.51
N LEU A 135 -0.87 -0.11 2.37
CA LEU A 135 -1.00 -0.75 1.07
C LEU A 135 0.27 -1.48 0.66
N LEU A 136 1.43 -0.83 0.76
CA LEU A 136 2.73 -1.42 0.44
C LEU A 136 3.06 -2.64 1.31
N ASP A 137 2.73 -2.57 2.60
CA ASP A 137 2.98 -3.65 3.57
C ASP A 137 2.12 -4.89 3.29
N ALA A 138 0.84 -4.68 2.95
CA ALA A 138 -0.12 -5.76 2.81
C ALA A 138 -0.14 -6.38 1.41
N LEU A 139 -0.15 -5.54 0.37
CA LEU A 139 -0.21 -6.01 -1.03
C LEU A 139 1.14 -6.47 -1.53
N GLN A 140 2.24 -5.90 -1.02
CA GLN A 140 3.59 -6.23 -1.43
C GLN A 140 3.77 -6.18 -2.97
N PRO A 141 3.39 -5.07 -3.64
CA PRO A 141 3.53 -4.94 -5.09
C PRO A 141 4.99 -4.99 -5.51
N ARG A 142 5.23 -5.19 -6.81
CA ARG A 142 6.56 -5.32 -7.43
C ARG A 142 6.67 -4.40 -8.64
N GLY A 143 7.88 -3.94 -8.93
CA GLY A 143 8.12 -3.06 -10.07
C GLY A 143 7.58 -1.66 -9.86
N VAL A 144 7.04 -1.05 -10.90
CA VAL A 144 6.51 0.32 -10.85
C VAL A 144 4.98 0.26 -10.75
N THR A 145 4.41 0.90 -9.73
CA THR A 145 2.95 0.93 -9.51
C THR A 145 2.50 2.31 -9.04
N SER A 146 1.33 2.76 -9.48
CA SER A 146 0.69 3.97 -8.99
C SER A 146 -0.27 3.66 -7.84
N LEU A 147 -0.23 4.45 -6.77
CA LEU A 147 -1.19 4.36 -5.68
C LEU A 147 -2.20 5.50 -5.76
N VAL A 148 -3.49 5.17 -5.73
CA VAL A 148 -4.61 6.11 -5.70
C VAL A 148 -5.51 5.78 -4.54
N LEU A 149 -5.95 6.81 -3.81
CA LEU A 149 -6.82 6.68 -2.66
C LEU A 149 -8.19 7.31 -2.96
N ASP A 150 -9.25 6.55 -2.76
CA ASP A 150 -10.63 7.04 -2.80
C ASP A 150 -11.00 7.60 -1.41
N CYS A 151 -10.68 8.87 -1.18
CA CYS A 151 -10.99 9.55 0.08
C CYS A 151 -12.49 9.80 0.29
N THR A 152 -13.27 9.83 -0.80
CA THR A 152 -14.72 10.09 -0.76
C THR A 152 -15.55 8.82 -0.63
N MET A 153 -14.91 7.65 -0.73
CA MET A 153 -15.53 6.32 -0.66
C MET A 153 -16.65 6.17 -1.69
N LEU A 154 -16.41 6.64 -2.92
CA LEU A 154 -17.36 6.65 -4.02
C LEU A 154 -17.16 5.51 -5.04
N VAL A 155 -16.00 4.86 -5.07
CA VAL A 155 -15.64 3.91 -6.14
C VAL A 155 -16.65 2.77 -6.27
N ALA A 156 -17.14 2.22 -5.15
CA ALA A 156 -18.13 1.14 -5.17
C ALA A 156 -19.48 1.59 -5.77
N GLN A 157 -19.93 2.80 -5.43
CA GLN A 157 -21.16 3.42 -5.91
C GLN A 157 -21.02 3.77 -7.40
N LEU A 158 -19.85 4.27 -7.82
CA LEU A 158 -19.55 4.55 -9.22
C LEU A 158 -19.54 3.27 -10.06
N GLY A 159 -19.11 2.14 -9.51
CA GLY A 159 -19.24 0.84 -10.16
C GLY A 159 -20.70 0.49 -10.51
N ALA A 160 -21.64 0.77 -9.59
CA ALA A 160 -23.06 0.59 -9.87
C ALA A 160 -23.59 1.59 -10.91
N VAL A 161 -23.21 2.86 -10.82
CA VAL A 161 -23.58 3.91 -11.80
C VAL A 161 -23.05 3.58 -13.19
N ALA A 162 -21.86 3.00 -13.29
CA ALA A 162 -21.23 2.66 -14.57
C ALA A 162 -22.07 1.68 -15.42
N THR A 163 -22.93 0.87 -14.79
CA THR A 163 -23.83 -0.07 -15.48
C THR A 163 -24.97 0.62 -16.24
N VAL A 164 -25.33 1.84 -15.86
CA VAL A 164 -26.45 2.60 -16.44
C VAL A 164 -26.00 3.90 -17.12
N ALA A 165 -24.96 4.54 -16.59
CA ALA A 165 -24.44 5.83 -17.06
C ALA A 165 -22.90 5.82 -17.01
N PRO A 166 -22.23 5.03 -17.87
CA PRO A 166 -20.77 4.84 -17.82
C PRO A 166 -20.00 6.15 -17.98
N ILE A 167 -20.45 7.06 -18.85
CA ILE A 167 -19.79 8.36 -19.06
C ILE A 167 -19.85 9.20 -17.78
N ALA A 168 -21.01 9.24 -17.11
CA ALA A 168 -21.15 9.98 -15.86
C ALA A 168 -20.29 9.37 -14.74
N ALA A 169 -20.24 8.04 -14.67
CA ALA A 169 -19.39 7.34 -13.70
C ALA A 169 -17.90 7.68 -13.90
N VAL A 170 -17.43 7.68 -15.15
CA VAL A 170 -16.05 8.07 -15.48
C VAL A 170 -15.78 9.53 -15.13
N GLN A 171 -16.71 10.44 -15.47
CA GLN A 171 -16.55 11.86 -15.15
C GLN A 171 -16.44 12.11 -13.64
N VAL A 172 -17.32 11.51 -12.82
CA VAL A 172 -17.23 11.64 -11.36
C VAL A 172 -15.98 10.93 -10.82
N ASN A 173 -15.60 9.80 -11.40
CA ASN A 173 -14.38 9.11 -11.00
C ASN A 173 -13.14 10.01 -11.19
N GLU A 174 -12.94 10.56 -12.39
CA GLU A 174 -11.79 11.40 -12.74
C GLU A 174 -11.72 12.71 -11.96
N ASN A 175 -12.87 13.29 -11.61
CA ASN A 175 -12.93 14.60 -10.95
C ASN A 175 -13.09 14.54 -9.43
N ASP A 176 -13.52 13.40 -8.87
CA ASP A 176 -13.76 13.26 -7.43
C ASP A 176 -13.04 12.05 -6.82
N ALA A 177 -13.23 10.84 -7.35
CA ALA A 177 -12.81 9.62 -6.66
C ALA A 177 -11.32 9.26 -6.84
N VAL A 178 -10.73 9.47 -8.03
CA VAL A 178 -9.31 9.14 -8.31
C VAL A 178 -8.38 10.36 -8.29
N THR A 179 -8.88 11.52 -7.87
CA THR A 179 -8.07 12.75 -7.79
C THR A 179 -6.94 12.67 -6.76
N HIS A 180 -7.09 11.82 -5.74
CA HIS A 180 -6.12 11.68 -4.65
C HIS A 180 -5.09 10.61 -4.99
N ARG A 181 -4.28 10.87 -6.01
CA ARG A 181 -3.08 10.08 -6.30
C ARG A 181 -2.08 10.25 -5.15
N LEU A 182 -1.79 9.15 -4.43
CA LEU A 182 -0.77 9.15 -3.39
C LEU A 182 0.62 9.30 -4.01
N GLY A 183 0.85 8.64 -5.15
CA GLY A 183 2.06 8.80 -5.94
C GLY A 183 2.46 7.53 -6.67
N THR A 184 3.52 7.66 -7.46
CA THR A 184 4.18 6.53 -8.14
C THR A 184 5.13 5.85 -7.16
N CYS A 185 5.13 4.52 -7.15
CA CYS A 185 6.00 3.69 -6.32
C CYS A 185 6.92 2.87 -7.20
N VAL A 186 8.20 2.79 -6.82
CA VAL A 186 9.19 1.88 -7.40
C VAL A 186 9.56 0.87 -6.32
N ILE A 187 9.21 -0.38 -6.53
CA ILE A 187 9.41 -1.46 -5.57
C ILE A 187 10.36 -2.51 -6.18
N PRO A 188 11.68 -2.33 -6.01
CA PRO A 188 12.64 -3.35 -6.41
C PRO A 188 12.41 -4.67 -5.66
N PHE A 189 12.56 -5.79 -6.37
CA PHE A 189 12.39 -7.14 -5.84
C PHE A 189 13.51 -8.07 -6.31
N GLY A 190 13.49 -9.33 -5.89
CA GLY A 190 14.58 -10.28 -6.11
C GLY A 190 15.52 -10.34 -4.90
N THR A 191 16.82 -10.55 -5.14
CA THR A 191 17.81 -10.66 -4.06
C THR A 191 18.46 -9.31 -3.85
N LEU A 192 17.97 -8.54 -2.88
CA LEU A 192 18.53 -7.23 -2.57
C LEU A 192 19.83 -7.41 -1.75
N PRO A 193 20.93 -6.73 -2.11
CA PRO A 193 22.19 -6.85 -1.40
C PRO A 193 22.09 -6.22 -0.01
N GLU A 194 22.65 -6.85 1.02
CA GLU A 194 22.58 -6.33 2.38
C GLU A 194 23.47 -5.10 2.58
N ASN A 195 22.94 -4.03 3.17
CA ASN A 195 23.67 -2.79 3.47
C ASN A 195 24.34 -2.13 2.25
N GLU A 196 23.85 -2.43 1.04
CA GLU A 196 24.31 -1.84 -0.21
C GLU A 196 23.15 -1.11 -0.91
N VAL A 197 23.48 -0.35 -1.96
CA VAL A 197 22.48 0.34 -2.80
C VAL A 197 21.69 -0.72 -3.58
N ALA A 198 20.37 -0.75 -3.36
CA ALA A 198 19.48 -1.65 -4.10
C ALA A 198 19.18 -1.09 -5.49
N VAL A 199 18.94 0.22 -5.58
CA VAL A 199 18.63 0.91 -6.83
C VAL A 199 19.09 2.37 -6.76
N ARG A 200 19.72 2.83 -7.84
CA ARG A 200 19.95 4.26 -8.10
C ARG A 200 18.83 4.78 -8.98
N VAL A 201 18.22 5.90 -8.57
CA VAL A 201 17.05 6.49 -9.23
C VAL A 201 17.42 7.86 -9.78
N GLY A 202 17.33 8.01 -11.10
CA GLY A 202 17.47 9.28 -11.80
C GLY A 202 16.09 9.87 -12.12
N ILE A 203 15.91 11.15 -11.81
CA ILE A 203 14.65 11.88 -12.00
C ILE A 203 14.96 13.15 -12.76
N GLU A 204 14.28 13.32 -13.89
CA GLU A 204 14.33 14.51 -14.71
C GLU A 204 12.95 15.17 -14.68
N TYR A 205 12.81 16.26 -13.94
CA TYR A 205 11.56 17.00 -13.84
C TYR A 205 11.30 17.75 -15.14
N THR A 206 10.04 17.98 -15.51
CA THR A 206 9.66 18.78 -16.69
C THR A 206 10.23 20.22 -16.64
N SER A 207 10.59 20.71 -15.44
CA SER A 207 11.30 21.99 -15.25
C SER A 207 12.77 22.00 -15.70
N GLY A 208 13.32 20.84 -16.07
CA GLY A 208 14.74 20.63 -16.40
C GLY A 208 15.63 20.38 -15.18
N ARG A 209 15.10 20.42 -13.95
CA ARG A 209 15.82 19.98 -12.75
C ARG A 209 16.10 18.48 -12.88
N GLN A 210 17.32 18.06 -12.54
CA GLN A 210 17.68 16.65 -12.46
C GLN A 210 18.14 16.30 -11.04
N VAL A 211 17.72 15.15 -10.55
CA VAL A 211 18.10 14.61 -9.24
C VAL A 211 18.48 13.15 -9.41
N THR A 212 19.52 12.72 -8.70
CA THR A 212 19.89 11.30 -8.60
C THR A 212 19.94 10.91 -7.14
N VAL A 213 19.30 9.81 -6.79
CA VAL A 213 19.19 9.32 -5.41
C VAL A 213 19.59 7.85 -5.37
N ASP A 214 20.47 7.51 -4.43
CA ASP A 214 20.84 6.12 -4.13
C ASP A 214 19.96 5.61 -3.00
N VAL A 215 19.24 4.52 -3.24
CA VAL A 215 18.32 3.93 -2.25
C VAL A 215 18.91 2.62 -1.72
N MET A 216 19.09 2.57 -0.42
CA MET A 216 19.69 1.43 0.28
C MET A 216 18.69 0.28 0.40
N SER A 217 19.22 -0.95 0.35
CA SER A 217 18.43 -2.14 0.68
C SER A 217 17.86 -2.06 2.11
N GLY A 218 16.59 -2.41 2.26
CA GLY A 218 15.88 -2.37 3.54
C GLY A 218 15.26 -1.01 3.89
N SER A 219 15.39 0.02 3.05
CA SER A 219 14.84 1.36 3.31
C SER A 219 13.61 1.71 2.46
N ILE A 220 12.93 2.79 2.86
CA ILE A 220 11.98 3.51 2.03
C ILE A 220 12.55 4.91 1.85
N GLU A 221 12.52 5.44 0.63
CA GLU A 221 12.87 6.82 0.34
C GLU A 221 11.71 7.50 -0.39
N VAL A 222 11.37 8.72 -0.01
CA VAL A 222 10.35 9.53 -0.71
C VAL A 222 11.03 10.70 -1.37
N ILE A 223 10.94 10.73 -2.70
CA ILE A 223 11.50 11.79 -3.50
C ILE A 223 10.37 12.78 -3.84
N PRO A 224 10.52 14.08 -3.52
CA PRO A 224 9.47 15.06 -3.76
C PRO A 224 9.08 15.13 -5.24
N LEU A 225 7.82 14.79 -5.53
CA LEU A 225 7.18 14.94 -6.84
C LEU A 225 5.70 15.26 -6.60
N ARG A 226 5.34 16.54 -6.65
CA ARG A 226 4.00 17.02 -6.24
C ARG A 226 2.93 16.62 -7.26
N SER A 227 1.66 16.63 -6.85
CA SER A 227 0.53 16.20 -7.71
C SER A 227 0.38 16.96 -9.05
N ASN A 228 1.03 18.12 -9.21
CA ASN A 228 1.04 18.91 -10.44
C ASN A 228 2.40 18.89 -11.16
N GLU A 229 3.32 18.04 -10.72
CA GLU A 229 4.64 17.84 -11.30
C GLU A 229 4.69 16.49 -12.00
N GLN A 230 5.37 16.47 -13.14
CA GLN A 230 5.70 15.25 -13.87
C GLN A 230 7.23 15.13 -13.97
N ALA A 231 7.70 13.90 -14.11
CA ALA A 231 9.13 13.64 -14.26
C ALA A 231 9.39 12.38 -15.08
N LEU A 232 10.52 12.36 -15.80
CA LEU A 232 11.01 11.17 -16.46
C LEU A 232 11.88 10.37 -15.49
N LEU A 233 11.56 9.08 -15.34
CA LEU A 233 12.21 8.18 -14.39
C LEU A 233 13.26 7.30 -15.08
N SER A 234 14.45 7.19 -14.48
CA SER A 234 15.50 6.24 -14.88
C SER A 234 15.92 5.41 -13.67
N LEU A 235 15.96 4.09 -13.81
CA LEU A 235 16.28 3.13 -12.75
C LEU A 235 17.53 2.34 -13.10
N PHE A 236 18.45 2.29 -12.15
CA PHE A 236 19.70 1.54 -12.24
C PHE A 236 19.77 0.57 -11.05
N PRO A 237 19.12 -0.60 -11.15
CA PRO A 237 19.13 -1.58 -10.07
C PRO A 237 20.50 -2.28 -9.92
N ALA A 238 20.77 -2.83 -8.75
CA ALA A 238 21.90 -3.74 -8.54
C ALA A 238 21.74 -5.04 -9.38
N PRO A 239 22.83 -5.79 -9.68
CA PRO A 239 22.78 -6.93 -10.60
C PRO A 239 21.75 -8.03 -10.28
N THR A 240 21.41 -8.20 -8.99
CA THR A 240 20.47 -9.22 -8.50
C THR A 240 19.07 -8.67 -8.20
N VAL A 241 18.85 -7.40 -8.48
CA VAL A 241 17.62 -6.66 -8.19
C VAL A 241 16.83 -6.43 -9.48
N ASP A 242 15.54 -6.69 -9.43
CA ASP A 242 14.61 -6.52 -10.54
C ASP A 242 13.65 -5.35 -10.24
N VAL A 243 13.32 -4.57 -11.27
CA VAL A 243 12.37 -3.45 -11.24
C VAL A 243 11.18 -3.67 -12.21
N GLY A 244 11.02 -4.89 -12.72
CA GLY A 244 9.96 -5.32 -13.65
C GLY A 244 10.44 -5.66 -15.07
N LEU A 245 11.75 -5.56 -15.34
CA LEU A 245 12.33 -5.83 -16.67
C LEU A 245 13.36 -6.98 -16.67
N GLY A 246 13.63 -7.56 -15.51
CA GLY A 246 14.66 -8.57 -15.30
C GLY A 246 15.75 -8.10 -14.32
N PRO A 247 16.49 -9.02 -13.68
CA PRO A 247 17.54 -8.69 -12.72
C PRO A 247 18.67 -7.86 -13.34
N GLY A 248 19.00 -6.72 -12.72
CA GLY A 248 20.08 -5.83 -13.16
C GLY A 248 19.78 -5.02 -14.42
N GLU A 249 18.63 -5.23 -15.06
CA GLU A 249 18.25 -4.51 -16.26
C GLU A 249 17.88 -3.06 -15.93
N ARG A 250 18.50 -2.13 -16.67
CA ARG A 250 18.25 -0.70 -16.48
C ARG A 250 16.92 -0.35 -17.13
N ALA A 251 16.10 0.41 -16.41
CA ALA A 251 14.83 0.88 -16.94
C ALA A 251 14.88 2.40 -17.16
N ARG A 252 14.31 2.87 -18.27
CA ARG A 252 13.96 4.28 -18.44
C ARG A 252 12.49 4.33 -18.83
N ALA A 253 11.70 5.10 -18.10
CA ALA A 253 10.29 5.27 -18.42
C ALA A 253 10.15 5.88 -19.81
N ALA A 254 9.28 5.30 -20.63
CA ALA A 254 8.96 5.82 -21.96
C ALA A 254 8.11 7.10 -21.88
N GLU A 255 7.32 7.22 -20.82
CA GLU A 255 6.44 8.34 -20.53
C GLU A 255 6.80 8.98 -19.18
N GLU A 256 6.38 10.22 -18.98
CA GLU A 256 6.55 10.90 -17.70
C GLU A 256 5.64 10.26 -16.64
N ILE A 257 6.16 10.11 -15.42
CA ILE A 257 5.37 9.69 -14.27
C ILE A 257 4.74 10.90 -13.59
N ASP A 258 3.51 10.73 -13.11
CA ASP A 258 2.82 11.74 -12.33
C ASP A 258 3.30 11.72 -10.87
N GLY A 259 3.42 12.91 -10.30
CA GLY A 259 3.55 13.09 -8.86
C GLY A 259 2.28 12.79 -8.08
N GLY A 260 2.35 12.96 -6.77
CA GLY A 260 1.23 12.68 -5.88
C GLY A 260 1.34 13.36 -4.53
N LEU A 261 0.36 13.06 -3.68
CA LEU A 261 0.22 13.64 -2.35
C LEU A 261 1.36 13.23 -1.39
N VAL A 262 1.96 12.05 -1.61
CA VAL A 262 3.15 11.58 -0.90
C VAL A 262 4.41 11.87 -1.72
N GLY A 263 4.36 11.63 -3.04
CA GLY A 263 5.48 11.83 -3.96
C GLY A 263 5.90 10.55 -4.67
N LEU A 264 7.13 10.50 -5.17
CA LEU A 264 7.71 9.27 -5.72
C LEU A 264 8.27 8.43 -4.57
N ILE A 265 7.69 7.26 -4.33
CA ILE A 265 8.08 6.37 -3.23
C ILE A 265 8.99 5.28 -3.78
N ILE A 266 10.19 5.12 -3.23
CA ILE A 266 11.08 4.00 -3.52
C ILE A 266 11.06 3.06 -2.32
N ASP A 267 10.45 1.88 -2.47
CA ASP A 267 10.34 0.88 -1.40
C ASP A 267 11.34 -0.25 -1.64
N ALA A 268 12.55 -0.07 -1.12
CA ALA A 268 13.64 -1.05 -1.22
C ALA A 268 13.67 -2.03 -0.04
N ARG A 269 12.55 -2.25 0.65
CA ARG A 269 12.49 -3.19 1.79
C ARG A 269 12.52 -4.66 1.38
N GLY A 270 12.40 -4.94 0.08
CA GLY A 270 12.36 -6.28 -0.48
C GLY A 270 10.95 -6.88 -0.56
N ARG A 271 10.80 -7.87 -1.43
CA ARG A 271 9.57 -8.63 -1.68
C ARG A 271 9.92 -10.12 -1.84
N PRO A 272 9.56 -11.00 -0.91
CA PRO A 272 8.69 -10.76 0.24
C PRO A 272 9.33 -9.86 1.32
N LEU A 273 8.50 -9.07 2.01
CA LEU A 273 8.90 -8.24 3.14
C LEU A 273 9.17 -9.14 4.36
N VAL A 274 10.41 -9.12 4.84
CA VAL A 274 10.83 -9.87 6.03
C VAL A 274 11.03 -8.91 7.19
N LEU A 275 10.21 -9.08 8.23
CA LEU A 275 10.36 -8.34 9.48
C LEU A 275 11.37 -9.04 10.40
N SER A 276 12.16 -8.27 11.15
CA SER A 276 13.08 -8.85 12.14
C SER A 276 12.32 -9.66 13.19
N GLY A 277 12.84 -10.83 13.55
CA GLY A 277 12.35 -11.63 14.68
C GLY A 277 12.67 -10.98 16.03
N GLU A 278 13.68 -10.11 16.07
CA GLU A 278 14.05 -9.38 17.29
C GLU A 278 13.15 -8.14 17.47
N GLY A 279 12.38 -8.12 18.56
CA GLY A 279 11.33 -7.11 18.78
C GLY A 279 11.83 -5.66 18.71
N LYS A 280 12.95 -5.34 19.38
CA LYS A 280 13.50 -3.98 19.42
C LYS A 280 13.97 -3.49 18.06
N GLU A 281 14.68 -4.34 17.31
CA GLU A 281 15.14 -4.00 15.96
C GLU A 281 13.96 -3.86 15.00
N ARG A 282 12.95 -4.73 15.11
CA ARG A 282 11.70 -4.61 14.34
C ARG A 282 11.00 -3.27 14.59
N GLN A 283 10.80 -2.90 15.86
CA GLN A 283 10.14 -1.64 16.25
C GLN A 283 10.91 -0.42 15.73
N LYS A 284 12.24 -0.45 15.83
CA LYS A 284 13.12 0.59 15.30
C LYS A 284 12.96 0.75 13.80
N ARG A 285 13.00 -0.35 13.03
CA ARG A 285 12.81 -0.33 11.57
C ARG A 285 11.43 0.18 11.16
N LEU A 286 10.37 -0.28 11.83
CA LEU A 286 9.01 0.22 11.59
C LEU A 286 8.93 1.74 11.80
N SER A 287 9.57 2.24 12.86
CA SER A 287 9.62 3.68 13.16
C SER A 287 10.37 4.46 12.08
N GLN A 288 11.48 3.92 11.58
CA GLN A 288 12.25 4.52 10.49
C GLN A 288 11.44 4.56 9.18
N TRP A 289 10.74 3.47 8.82
CA TRP A 289 9.90 3.43 7.62
C TRP A 289 8.71 4.38 7.71
N MET A 290 8.05 4.47 8.87
CA MET A 290 6.99 5.45 9.08
C MET A 290 7.51 6.88 8.92
N GLN A 291 8.66 7.20 9.50
CA GLN A 291 9.25 8.52 9.38
C GLN A 291 9.60 8.86 7.91
N ALA A 292 10.19 7.90 7.18
CA ALA A 292 10.62 8.10 5.80
C ALA A 292 9.47 8.43 4.85
N ILE A 293 8.31 7.77 5.02
CA ILE A 293 7.13 8.00 4.18
C ILE A 293 6.19 9.10 4.72
N GLY A 294 6.55 9.74 5.84
CA GLY A 294 5.72 10.75 6.49
C GLY A 294 4.43 10.18 7.09
N ALA A 295 4.47 8.95 7.61
CA ALA A 295 3.39 8.31 8.36
C ALA A 295 3.31 8.75 9.84
#